data_AF-A0A3D3TPG4-F1
#
_entry.id   AF-A0A3D3TPG4-F1
#
_cell.length_a   1.000
_cell.length_b   1.000
_cell.length_c   1.000
_cell.angle_alpha   90.00
_cell.angle_beta   90.00
_cell.angle_gamma   90.00
#
_symmetry.space_group_name_H-M   'P 1'
#
loop_
_entity.id
_entity.type
_entity.pdbx_description
1 polymer ?
#
loop_
_entity_poly.entity_id
_entity_poly.type
_entity_poly.pdbx_seq_one_letter_code
_entity_poly.pdbx_strand_id
1 'polypeptide(L)' 'FAEIKYNDDLTQFDIMVDKASYGGLQPFVAVGFYMSGNMYQAMNGKSFDTAKTIVNFKDKATGEVIESGDSSALGKGGE' A
#
# COMPACT_ATOMS: atom_id res chain seq x y z
N PHE A 1 2.13 -13.62 -1.37
CA PHE A 1 3.04 -12.47 -1.60
C PHE A 1 4.41 -13.03 -1.92
N ALA A 2 5.04 -12.58 -3.01
CA ALA A 2 6.36 -13.07 -3.40
C ALA A 2 7.46 -12.22 -2.78
N GLU A 3 7.29 -10.90 -2.83
CA GLU A 3 8.28 -9.93 -2.34
C GLU A 3 7.55 -8.62 -1.98
N ILE A 4 8.03 -7.92 -0.96
CA ILE A 4 7.54 -6.59 -0.57
C ILE A 4 8.74 -5.66 -0.58
N LYS A 5 8.71 -4.64 -1.45
CA LYS A 5 9.68 -3.56 -1.46
C LYS A 5 9.04 -2.32 -0.86
N TYR A 6 9.83 -1.56 -0.12
CA TYR A 6 9.39 -0.30 0.46
C TYR A 6 10.52 0.72 0.36
N ASN A 7 10.16 2.00 0.39
CA ASN A 7 11.13 3.07 0.51
C ASN A 7 11.53 3.32 1.97
N ASP A 8 12.64 4.02 2.19
CA ASP A 8 13.14 4.36 3.53
C ASP A 8 12.13 5.12 4.40
N ASP A 9 11.27 5.94 3.78
CA ASP A 9 10.24 6.70 4.49
C ASP A 9 8.96 5.88 4.79
N LEU A 10 8.89 4.61 4.38
CA LEU A 10 7.73 3.73 4.50
C LEU A 10 6.41 4.37 4.01
N THR A 11 6.52 5.19 2.96
CA THR A 11 5.37 5.85 2.31
C THR A 11 4.93 5.16 1.04
N GLN A 12 5.74 4.24 0.50
CA GLN A 12 5.41 3.47 -0.69
C GLN A 12 5.79 2.00 -0.47
N PHE A 13 4.84 1.11 -0.73
CA PHE A 13 5.00 -0.33 -0.67
C PHE A 13 4.69 -0.93 -2.03
N ASP A 14 5.68 -1.56 -2.65
CA ASP A 14 5.53 -2.34 -3.87
C ASP A 14 5.44 -3.83 -3.50
N ILE A 15 4.25 -4.38 -3.58
CA ILE A 15 3.94 -5.76 -3.25
C ILE A 15 3.93 -6.57 -4.54
N MET A 16 4.92 -7.44 -4.71
CA MET A 16 4.95 -8.37 -5.82
C MET A 16 3.99 -9.53 -5.56
N VAL A 17 3.01 -9.65 -6.44
CA VAL A 17 1.93 -10.63 -6.39
C VAL A 17 1.88 -11.42 -7.70
N ASP A 18 1.33 -12.62 -7.59
CA ASP A 18 1.03 -13.42 -8.76
C ASP A 18 -0.35 -13.03 -9.28
N LYS A 19 -0.43 -12.52 -10.53
CA LYS A 19 -1.71 -12.08 -11.12
C LYS A 19 -2.78 -13.17 -11.12
N ALA A 20 -2.40 -14.45 -11.24
CA ALA A 20 -3.36 -15.56 -11.21
C ALA A 20 -3.96 -15.78 -9.82
N SER A 21 -3.27 -15.35 -8.77
CA SER A 21 -3.75 -15.37 -7.38
C SER A 21 -4.31 -14.01 -6.92
N TYR A 22 -4.35 -13.01 -7.81
CA TYR A 22 -4.78 -11.64 -7.52
C TYR A 22 -6.30 -11.51 -7.72
N GLY A 23 -7.12 -11.39 -6.65
CA GLY A 23 -8.53 -11.06 -6.86
C GLY A 23 -9.47 -10.83 -5.67
N GLY A 24 -9.07 -10.91 -4.39
CA GLY A 24 -10.05 -10.76 -3.30
C GLY A 24 -9.56 -10.27 -1.93
N LEU A 25 -8.34 -10.58 -1.51
CA LEU A 25 -7.83 -10.22 -0.17
C LEU A 25 -6.90 -9.02 -0.18
N GLN A 26 -6.47 -8.59 -1.36
CA GLN A 26 -5.48 -7.51 -1.52
C GLN A 26 -5.95 -6.13 -1.03
N PRO A 27 -7.22 -5.71 -1.20
CA PRO A 27 -7.68 -4.47 -0.59
C PRO A 27 -7.56 -4.48 0.95
N PHE A 28 -7.85 -5.60 1.61
CA PHE A 28 -7.67 -5.74 3.07
C PHE A 28 -6.20 -5.69 3.48
N VAL A 29 -5.32 -6.30 2.67
CA VAL A 29 -3.88 -6.27 2.88
C VAL A 29 -3.35 -4.85 2.74
N ALA A 30 -3.80 -4.11 1.72
CA ALA A 30 -3.46 -2.71 1.51
C ALA A 30 -3.84 -1.84 2.71
N VAL A 31 -5.00 -2.06 3.34
CA VAL A 31 -5.40 -1.37 4.58
C VAL A 31 -4.37 -1.55 5.70
N GLY A 32 -3.89 -2.77 5.92
CA GLY A 32 -2.86 -3.04 6.93
C GLY A 32 -1.56 -2.27 6.66
N PHE A 33 -1.14 -2.19 5.40
CA PHE A 33 0.02 -1.40 4.99
C PHE A 33 -0.22 0.11 5.14
N TYR A 34 -1.41 0.61 4.77
CA TYR A 34 -1.76 2.01 4.94
C TYR A 34 -1.71 2.44 6.41
N MET A 35 -2.26 1.64 7.32
CA MET A 35 -2.21 1.91 8.75
C MET A 35 -0.77 1.91 9.27
N SER A 36 0.03 0.93 8.85
CA SER A 36 1.41 0.77 9.30
C SER A 36 2.31 1.90 8.79
N GLY A 37 2.19 2.27 7.51
CA GLY A 37 2.91 3.39 6.90
C GLY A 37 2.50 4.74 7.47
N ASN A 38 1.20 4.96 7.71
CA ASN A 38 0.73 6.19 8.34
C ASN A 38 1.19 6.29 9.81
N MET A 39 1.16 5.19 10.56
CA MET A 39 1.69 5.12 11.92
C MET A 39 3.18 5.45 11.97
N TYR A 40 3.97 4.88 11.06
CA TYR A 40 5.41 5.15 11.00
C TYR A 40 5.71 6.62 10.70
N GLN A 41 4.99 7.20 9.73
CA GLN A 41 5.10 8.62 9.41
C GLN A 41 4.74 9.50 10.61
N ALA A 42 3.70 9.13 11.37
CA ALA A 42 3.30 9.83 12.58
C ALA A 42 4.37 9.76 13.69
N MET A 43 5.01 8.60 13.88
CA MET A 43 6.14 8.45 14.79
C MET A 43 7.35 9.27 14.35
N ASN A 44 7.55 9.44 13.05
CA ASN A 44 8.59 10.28 12.48
C ASN A 44 8.24 11.79 12.47
N GLY A 45 7.15 12.17 13.16
CA GLY A 45 6.75 13.57 13.35
C GLY A 45 5.91 14.18 12.22
N LYS A 46 5.50 13.41 11.21
CA LYS A 46 4.52 13.88 10.23
C LYS A 46 3.12 13.88 10.83
N SER A 47 2.29 14.85 10.43
CA SER A 47 0.90 14.87 10.85
C SER A 47 0.14 13.71 10.21
N PHE A 48 -0.78 13.09 10.95
CA PHE A 48 -1.62 11.99 10.43
C PHE A 48 -2.45 12.41 9.21
N ASP A 49 -2.78 13.71 9.13
CA ASP A 49 -3.53 14.33 8.03
C ASP A 49 -2.72 14.41 6.73
N THR A 50 -1.39 14.51 6.83
CA THR A 50 -0.48 14.55 5.69
C THR A 50 0.18 13.19 5.40
N ALA A 51 -0.01 12.22 6.30
CA ALA A 51 0.52 10.88 6.16
C ALA A 51 -0.21 10.15 5.02
N LYS A 52 0.52 9.98 3.91
CA LYS A 52 0.05 9.26 2.72
C LYS A 52 0.91 8.03 2.53
N THR A 53 0.26 6.88 2.44
CA THR A 53 0.92 5.61 2.15
C THR A 53 0.36 5.06 0.85
N ILE A 54 1.23 4.73 -0.09
CA ILE A 54 0.88 4.18 -1.40
C ILE A 54 1.22 2.70 -1.39
N VAL A 55 0.30 1.87 -1.85
CA VAL A 55 0.50 0.43 -1.99
C VAL A 55 0.28 0.09 -3.46
N ASN A 56 1.33 -0.38 -4.12
CA ASN A 56 1.27 -0.85 -5.50
C ASN A 56 1.39 -2.37 -5.50
N PHE A 57 0.42 -3.03 -6.10
CA PHE A 57 0.47 -4.44 -6.40
C PHE A 57 1.05 -4.62 -7.80
N LYS A 58 2.23 -5.25 -7.87
CA LYS A 58 2.95 -5.47 -9.13
C LYS A 58 2.95 -6.96 -9.47
N ASP A 59 2.75 -7.28 -10.74
CA ASP A 59 2.93 -8.63 -11.22
C ASP A 59 4.39 -9.05 -11.03
N LYS A 60 4.61 -10.17 -10.36
CA LYS A 60 5.97 -10.65 -10.07
C LYS A 60 6.72 -11.11 -11.32
N ALA A 61 6.04 -11.44 -12.42
CA ALA A 61 6.65 -11.98 -13.63
C ALA A 61 7.02 -10.87 -14.62
N THR A 62 6.18 -9.84 -14.77
CA THR A 62 6.42 -8.72 -15.70
C THR A 62 6.88 -7.44 -15.01
N GLY A 63 6.64 -7.30 -13.71
CA GLY A 63 6.88 -6.06 -12.96
C GLY A 63 5.82 -4.99 -13.18
N GLU A 64 4.76 -5.29 -13.95
CA GLU A 64 3.69 -4.35 -14.28
C GLU A 64 2.80 -4.08 -13.06
N VAL A 65 2.37 -2.83 -12.87
CA VAL A 65 1.41 -2.49 -11.81
C VAL A 65 0.04 -3.02 -12.18
N ILE A 66 -0.44 -4.02 -11.43
CA ILE A 66 -1.77 -4.62 -11.59
C ILE A 66 -2.81 -3.68 -10.96
N GLU A 67 -2.50 -3.17 -9.77
CA GLU A 67 -3.38 -2.29 -9.01
C GLU A 67 -2.54 -1.38 -8.12
N SER A 68 -3.01 -0.17 -7.91
CA SER A 68 -2.39 0.78 -6.99
C SER A 68 -3.48 1.45 -6.17
N GLY A 69 -3.26 1.56 -4.87
CA GLY A 69 -4.11 2.37 -4.01
C GLY A 69 -3.28 3.21 -3.07
N ASP A 70 -3.94 4.15 -2.41
CA ASP A 70 -3.31 4.94 -1.37
C ASP A 70 -4.22 5.11 -0.15
N SER A 71 -3.61 5.42 0.99
CA SER A 71 -4.30 5.53 2.27
C SER A 71 -5.35 6.64 2.31
N SER A 72 -5.31 7.62 1.40
CA SER A 72 -6.33 8.66 1.32
C SER A 72 -7.65 8.16 0.73
N ALA A 73 -7.61 7.08 -0.06
CA ALA A 73 -8.81 6.43 -0.58
C ALA A 73 -9.66 5.78 0.51
N LEU A 74 -9.05 5.33 1.62
CA LEU A 74 -9.78 4.82 2.79
C LEU A 74 -10.62 5.90 3.48
N GLY A 75 -10.19 7.16 3.43
CA GLY A 75 -10.90 8.29 4.01
C GLY A 75 -12.10 8.78 3.18
N LYS A 76 -12.20 8.36 1.91
CA LYS A 76 -13.25 8.79 0.97
C LYS A 76 -14.37 7.77 0.74
N GLY A 77 -14.45 6.71 1.53
CA GLY A 77 -15.50 5.69 1.44
C GLY A 77 -16.83 6.04 2.10
N GLY A 78 -17.16 7.33 2.24
CA GLY A 78 -18.37 7.78 2.93
C GLY A 78 -18.91 9.08 2.36
N GLU A 79 -19.44 9.03 1.15
CA GLU A 79 -20.41 9.99 0.61
C GLU A 79 -21.49 9.23 -0.17
#